data_AF-A0A0L8AP66-F1
#
_entry.id   AF-A0A0L8AP66-F1
#
_cell.length_a   1.000
_cell.length_b   1.000
_cell.length_c   1.000
_cell.angle_alpha   90.00
_cell.angle_beta   90.00
_cell.angle_gamma   90.00
#
_symmetry.space_group_name_H-M   'P 1'
#
loop_
_entity.id
_entity.type
_entity.pdbx_description
1 polymer ?
#
loop_
_entity_poly.entity_id
_entity_poly.type
_entity_poly.pdbx_seq_one_letter_code
_entity_poly.pdbx_strand_id
1 'polypeptide(L)' 'MIKAKIDKSYVQYLNGKRKGVERFLFFKFYPMIEPRTTIFVARKPEREGLNTPEWLAVASSLATIGLTVTL' A
#
# COMPACT_ATOMS: atom_id res chain seq x y z
N MET A 1 14.33 1.73 -10.46
CA MET A 1 14.04 0.38 -9.90
C MET A 1 12.63 0.36 -9.36
N ILE A 2 11.74 -0.45 -9.94
CA ILE A 2 10.36 -0.61 -9.48
C ILE A 2 10.38 -1.46 -8.19
N LYS A 3 9.79 -0.95 -7.09
CA LYS A 3 9.69 -1.69 -5.81
C LYS A 3 8.41 -2.54 -5.79
N ALA A 4 8.49 -3.72 -5.18
CA ALA A 4 7.33 -4.60 -5.00
C ALA A 4 6.53 -4.23 -3.73
N LYS A 5 5.21 -4.41 -3.76
CA LYS A 5 4.32 -4.31 -2.59
C LYS A 5 4.09 -5.69 -2.00
N ILE A 6 4.95 -6.07 -1.06
CA ILE A 6 4.97 -7.40 -0.41
C ILE A 6 3.60 -7.80 0.15
N ASP A 7 2.89 -6.86 0.76
CA ASP A 7 1.55 -7.06 1.35
C ASP A 7 0.45 -7.46 0.33
N LYS A 8 0.63 -7.10 -0.94
CA LYS A 8 -0.30 -7.47 -2.03
C LYS A 8 0.27 -8.53 -2.96
N SER A 9 1.51 -8.95 -2.75
CA SER A 9 2.10 -10.09 -3.44
C SER A 9 1.62 -11.38 -2.80
N TYR A 10 1.25 -12.36 -3.61
CA TYR A 10 0.77 -13.65 -3.13
C TYR A 10 1.20 -14.77 -4.06
N VAL A 11 1.16 -15.97 -3.51
CA VAL A 11 1.47 -17.21 -4.21
C VAL A 11 0.15 -17.91 -4.51
N GLN A 12 -0.04 -18.33 -5.76
CA GLN A 12 -1.22 -19.05 -6.23
C GLN A 12 -0.83 -20.51 -6.52
N TYR A 13 -1.30 -21.41 -5.67
CA TYR A 13 -1.08 -22.85 -5.80
C TYR A 13 -2.00 -23.46 -6.85
N LEU A 14 -1.63 -24.65 -7.36
CA LEU A 14 -2.38 -25.37 -8.40
C LEU A 14 -3.82 -25.72 -7.99
N ASN A 15 -4.04 -25.96 -6.70
CA ASN A 15 -5.35 -26.24 -6.11
C ASN A 15 -6.25 -24.99 -6.00
N GLY A 16 -5.82 -23.83 -6.52
CA GLY A 16 -6.58 -22.58 -6.46
C GLY A 16 -6.44 -21.82 -5.13
N LYS A 17 -5.71 -22.36 -4.14
CA LYS A 17 -5.44 -21.64 -2.88
C LYS A 17 -4.46 -20.49 -3.13
N ARG A 18 -4.71 -19.37 -2.44
CA ARG A 18 -3.84 -18.19 -2.44
C ARG A 18 -3.26 -18.00 -1.06
N LYS A 19 -1.94 -17.81 -0.97
CA LYS A 19 -1.28 -17.48 0.30
C LYS A 19 -0.38 -16.26 0.12
N GLY A 20 -0.65 -15.23 0.91
CA GLY A 20 0.15 -14.02 0.97
C GLY A 20 1.26 -14.12 2.02
N VAL A 21 2.05 -13.05 2.13
CA VAL A 21 2.96 -12.88 3.27
C VAL A 21 2.15 -12.37 4.45
N GLU A 22 2.21 -13.07 5.58
CA GLU A 22 1.59 -12.63 6.82
C GLU A 22 2.63 -11.88 7.67
N ARG A 23 2.18 -10.87 8.40
CA ARG A 23 3.03 -10.10 9.31
C ARG A 23 2.40 -10.10 10.69
N PHE A 24 3.16 -10.56 11.68
CA PHE A 24 2.80 -10.42 13.08
C PHE A 24 3.90 -9.68 13.83
N LEU A 25 3.53 -8.55 14.45
CA LEU A 25 4.43 -7.68 15.19
C LEU A 25 5.67 -7.23 14.34
N PHE A 26 6.82 -7.86 14.56
CA PHE A 26 8.08 -7.60 13.85
C PHE A 26 8.50 -8.72 12.89
N PHE A 27 7.81 -9.85 12.89
CA PHE A 27 8.15 -11.01 12.07
C PHE A 27 7.28 -11.10 10.82
N LYS A 28 7.89 -11.53 9.72
CA LYS A 28 7.23 -11.81 8.45
C LYS A 28 7.22 -13.31 8.23
N PHE A 29 6.04 -13.87 8.01
CA PHE A 29 5.85 -15.27 7.69
C PHE A 29 5.67 -15.39 6.17
N TYR A 30 6.67 -16.00 5.54
CA TYR A 30 6.68 -16.24 4.10
C TYR A 30 6.04 -17.61 3.80
N PRO A 31 5.16 -17.72 2.80
CA PRO A 31 4.58 -18.99 2.41
C PRO A 31 5.65 -19.91 1.81
N MET A 32 5.53 -21.21 2.09
CA MET A 32 6.39 -22.22 1.46
C MET A 32 5.99 -22.40 -0.02
N ILE A 33 6.98 -22.50 -0.90
CA ILE A 33 6.78 -22.60 -2.35
C ILE A 33 6.71 -24.08 -2.73
N GLU A 34 5.59 -24.51 -3.30
CA GLU A 34 5.43 -25.85 -3.85
C GLU A 34 5.75 -25.87 -5.36
N PRO A 35 6.24 -26.99 -5.93
CA PRO A 35 6.46 -27.12 -7.37
C PRO A 35 5.18 -26.82 -8.16
N ARG A 36 5.31 -26.20 -9.35
CA ARG A 36 4.19 -25.84 -10.25
C ARG A 36 3.25 -24.74 -9.72
N THR A 37 3.78 -23.87 -8.87
CA THR A 37 3.05 -22.74 -8.28
C THR A 37 3.37 -21.43 -9.00
N THR A 38 2.39 -20.54 -9.15
CA THR A 38 2.57 -19.22 -9.81
C THR A 38 2.72 -18.12 -8.76
N ILE A 39 3.76 -17.28 -8.91
CA ILE A 39 4.02 -16.16 -8.01
C ILE A 39 3.49 -14.87 -8.64
N PHE A 40 2.60 -14.18 -7.91
CA PHE A 40 2.10 -12.87 -8.30
C PHE A 40 2.79 -11.79 -7.47
N VAL A 41 3.60 -10.96 -8.13
CA VAL A 41 4.30 -9.84 -7.49
C VAL A 41 3.55 -8.54 -7.79
N ALA A 42 2.87 -8.01 -6.79
CA ALA A 42 2.22 -6.71 -6.92
C ALA A 42 3.29 -5.61 -7.01
N ARG A 43 3.17 -4.74 -8.01
CA ARG A 43 3.99 -3.53 -8.09
C ARG A 43 3.54 -2.55 -7.01
N LYS A 44 4.50 -1.89 -6.35
CA LYS A 44 4.18 -0.80 -5.43
C LYS A 44 3.57 0.34 -6.25
N PRO A 45 2.33 0.77 -5.95
CA PRO A 45 1.77 1.92 -6.63
C PRO A 45 2.66 3.12 -6.35
N GLU A 46 2.98 3.87 -7.39
CA GLU A 46 3.59 5.19 -7.23
C GLU A 46 2.59 6.04 -6.46
N ARG A 47 3.00 6.45 -5.26
CA ARG A 47 2.27 7.43 -4.50
C ARG A 47 2.80 8.77 -4.95
N GLU A 48 2.06 9.43 -5.83
CA GLU A 48 2.23 10.85 -6.03
C GLU A 48 1.93 11.51 -4.67
N GLY A 49 2.94 12.17 -4.11
CA GLY A 49 2.75 12.95 -2.88
C GLY A 49 1.84 14.14 -3.18
N LEU A 50 1.22 14.70 -2.14
CA LEU A 50 0.49 15.96 -2.29
C LEU A 50 1.43 17.00 -2.88
N ASN A 51 1.04 17.57 -4.00
CA ASN A 51 1.83 18.58 -4.68
C ASN A 51 1.77 19.88 -3.86
N THR A 52 2.84 20.69 -3.84
CA THR A 52 2.87 21.95 -3.06
C THR A 52 1.62 22.83 -3.25
N PRO A 53 1.04 22.96 -4.47
CA PRO A 53 -0.19 23.70 -4.69
C PRO A 53 -1.43 23.09 -4.04
N GLU A 54 -1.55 21.75 -4.04
CA GLU A 54 -2.68 21.05 -3.42
C GLU A 54 -2.64 21.19 -1.89
N TRP A 55 -1.44 21.13 -1.31
CA TRP A 55 -1.25 21.38 0.12
C TRP A 55 -1.66 22.81 0.50
N LEU A 56 -1.30 23.81 -0.31
CA LEU A 56 -1.67 25.20 -0.08
C LEU A 56 -3.20 25.40 -0.15
N ALA A 57 -3.87 24.74 -1.10
CA ALA A 57 -5.33 24.78 -1.21
C ALA A 57 -6.01 24.18 0.04
N VAL A 58 -5.51 23.06 0.55
CA VAL A 58 -6.02 22.44 1.79
C VAL A 58 -5.74 23.33 3.01
N ALA A 59 -4.54 23.89 3.12
CA ALA A 59 -4.22 24.82 4.20
C ALA A 59 -5.13 26.06 4.18
N SER A 60 -5.42 26.58 2.99
CA SER A 60 -6.29 27.75 2.82
C SER A 60 -7.74 27.44 3.19
N SER A 61 -8.28 26.29 2.78
CA SER A 61 -9.65 25.91 3.16
C SER A 61 -9.79 25.70 4.67
N LEU A 62 -8.79 25.08 5.30
CA LEU A 62 -8.74 24.94 6.77
C LEU A 62 -8.59 26.30 7.47
N ALA A 63 -7.78 27.21 6.94
CA ALA A 63 -7.63 28.56 7.47
C ALA A 63 -8.96 29.34 7.42
N THR A 64 -9.71 29.24 6.31
CA THR A 64 -11.03 29.87 6.18
C THR A 64 -12.00 29.32 7.21
N ILE A 65 -12.06 27.98 7.37
CA ILE A 65 -12.94 27.35 8.37
C ILE A 65 -12.55 27.79 9.79
N GLY A 66 -11.25 27.81 10.10
CA GLY A 66 -10.74 28.29 11.38
C GLY A 66 -11.13 29.74 11.63
N LEU A 67 -10.87 30.64 10.67
CA LEU A 67 -11.26 32.04 10.75
C LEU A 67 -12.76 32.21 10.96
N THR A 68 -13.61 31.48 10.21
CA THR A 68 -15.07 31.55 10.36
C THR A 68 -15.57 31.06 11.73
N VAL A 69 -14.93 30.07 12.33
CA VAL A 69 -15.34 29.58 13.66
C VAL A 69 -14.84 30.48 14.79
N THR A 70 -13.73 31.20 14.56
CA THR A 70 -13.12 32.06 15.58
C THR A 70 -13.67 33.50 15.56
N LEU A 71 -14.21 33.94 14.43
CA LEU A 71 -14.95 35.20 14.27
C LEU A 71 -16.39 35.05 14.76
#